data_AF-A0A7C1EE00-F1
#
_entry.id   AF-A0A7C1EE00-F1
#
_cell.length_a   1.000
_cell.length_b   1.000
_cell.length_c   1.000
_cell.angle_alpha   90.00
_cell.angle_beta   90.00
_cell.angle_gamma   90.00
#
_symmetry.space_group_name_H-M   'P 1'
#
loop_
_entity.id
_entity.type
_entity.pdbx_description
1 polymer ?
#
loop_
_entity_poly.entity_id
_entity_poly.type
_entity_poly.pdbx_seq_one_letter_code
_entity_poly.pdbx_strand_id
1 'polypeptide(L)'
;MKFLRTALMFFVISNNIFIFFYGIYSCLNASDYTEKIKHRVLFDSIKVIAYQDYEDNRYKTSSGSGTLSLSGLNAFYSYELTPQKNLYLKAGIKKNGHAITENHIFPDQ
;
A
#
# COMPACT_ATOMS: atom_id res chain seq x y z
N MET A 1 7.03 4.47 -57.14
CA MET A 1 7.53 5.16 -55.92
C MET A 1 6.46 5.68 -54.97
N LYS A 2 5.19 5.92 -55.38
CA LYS A 2 4.14 6.45 -54.49
C LYS A 2 3.74 5.46 -53.37
N PHE A 3 3.55 4.19 -53.70
CA PHE A 3 3.17 3.14 -52.74
C PHE A 3 4.18 2.97 -51.60
N LEU A 4 5.48 3.00 -51.90
CA LEU A 4 6.54 2.90 -50.89
C LEU A 4 6.52 4.09 -49.91
N ARG A 5 6.24 5.30 -50.40
CA ARG A 5 6.11 6.50 -49.54
C ARG A 5 4.89 6.42 -48.63
N THR A 6 3.77 5.93 -49.15
CA THR A 6 2.53 5.72 -48.37
C THR A 6 2.74 4.65 -47.30
N ALA A 7 3.37 3.52 -47.64
CA ALA A 7 3.69 2.46 -46.69
C ALA A 7 4.64 2.94 -45.57
N LEU A 8 5.66 3.73 -45.92
CA LEU A 8 6.58 4.33 -44.95
C LEU A 8 5.85 5.30 -44.01
N MET A 9 4.94 6.13 -44.53
CA MET A 9 4.10 7.01 -43.69
C MET A 9 3.23 6.22 -42.71
N PHE A 10 2.54 5.17 -43.16
CA PHE A 10 1.73 4.34 -42.27
C PHE A 10 2.58 3.66 -41.20
N PHE A 11 3.76 3.16 -41.56
CA PHE A 11 4.69 2.59 -40.59
C PHE A 11 5.10 3.60 -39.51
N VAL A 12 5.44 4.83 -39.91
CA VAL A 12 5.79 5.90 -38.97
C VAL A 12 4.61 6.24 -38.07
N ILE A 13 3.39 6.39 -38.63
CA ILE A 13 2.19 6.69 -37.84
C ILE A 13 1.90 5.56 -36.83
N SER A 14 1.89 4.30 -37.27
CA SER A 14 1.65 3.16 -36.40
C SER A 14 2.70 3.02 -35.30
N ASN A 15 3.98 3.30 -35.60
CA ASN A 15 5.05 3.26 -34.61
C ASN A 15 4.87 4.36 -33.55
N ASN A 16 4.52 5.58 -33.96
CA ASN A 16 4.23 6.67 -33.02
C ASN A 16 3.04 6.36 -32.11
N ILE A 17 1.96 5.78 -32.67
CA ILE A 17 0.80 5.35 -31.90
C ILE A 17 1.20 4.27 -30.87
N PHE A 18 2.02 3.30 -31.27
CA PHE A 18 2.51 2.26 -30.37
C PHE A 18 3.35 2.82 -29.21
N ILE A 19 4.29 3.73 -29.51
CA ILE A 19 5.11 4.40 -28.49
C ILE A 19 4.22 5.17 -27.50
N PHE A 20 3.20 5.88 -27.99
CA PHE A 20 2.26 6.62 -27.15
C PHE A 20 1.51 5.72 -26.18
N PHE A 21 0.91 4.63 -26.66
CA PHE A 21 0.20 3.68 -25.80
C PHE A 21 1.13 2.96 -24.82
N TYR A 22 2.35 2.62 -25.24
CA TYR A 22 3.36 2.05 -24.35
C TYR A 22 3.75 3.03 -23.23
N GLY A 23 3.91 4.32 -23.56
CA GLY A 23 4.19 5.36 -22.58
C GLY A 23 3.07 5.53 -21.54
N ILE A 24 1.81 5.54 -21.98
CA ILE A 24 0.66 5.58 -21.06
C ILE A 24 0.65 4.35 -20.15
N TYR A 25 0.81 3.15 -20.71
CA TYR A 25 0.84 1.90 -19.95
C TYR A 25 1.96 1.88 -18.91
N SER A 26 3.17 2.31 -19.28
CA SER A 26 4.31 2.40 -18.37
C SER A 26 4.07 3.40 -17.24
N CYS A 27 3.47 4.55 -17.53
CA CYS A 27 3.13 5.57 -16.54
C CYS A 27 2.11 5.06 -15.51
N LEU A 28 1.06 4.38 -15.97
CA LEU A 28 0.05 3.77 -15.10
C LEU A 28 0.67 2.72 -14.17
N ASN A 29 1.50 1.82 -14.73
CA ASN A 29 2.20 0.81 -13.93
C ASN A 29 3.17 1.42 -12.90
N ALA A 30 3.89 2.47 -13.27
CA ALA A 30 4.81 3.16 -12.37
C ALA A 30 4.05 3.84 -11.21
N SER A 31 2.90 4.44 -11.51
CA SER A 31 2.00 5.01 -10.48
C SER A 31 1.51 3.94 -9.52
N ASP A 32 0.99 2.82 -10.03
CA ASP A 32 0.50 1.70 -9.22
C ASP A 32 1.61 1.10 -8.34
N TYR A 33 2.81 0.95 -8.90
CA TYR A 33 3.97 0.45 -8.16
C TYR A 33 4.36 1.40 -7.02
N THR A 34 4.37 2.70 -7.29
CA THR A 34 4.67 3.74 -6.29
C THR A 34 3.60 3.77 -5.18
N GLU A 35 2.32 3.63 -5.51
CA GLU A 35 1.24 3.59 -4.53
C GLU A 35 1.33 2.35 -3.63
N LYS A 36 1.65 1.18 -4.20
CA LYS A 36 1.88 -0.04 -3.42
C LYS A 36 3.04 0.10 -2.44
N ILE A 37 4.16 0.70 -2.85
CA ILE A 37 5.29 0.96 -1.95
C ILE A 37 4.86 1.90 -0.82
N LYS A 38 4.18 3.01 -1.13
CA LYS A 38 3.71 3.97 -0.13
C LYS A 38 2.78 3.30 0.90
N HIS A 39 1.83 2.49 0.45
CA HIS A 39 0.94 1.76 1.35
C HIS A 39 1.73 0.79 2.24
N ARG A 40 2.66 0.01 1.68
CA ARG A 40 3.49 -0.91 2.46
C ARG A 40 4.28 -0.20 3.56
N VAL A 41 4.97 0.88 3.22
CA VAL A 41 5.75 1.68 4.18
C VAL A 41 4.86 2.27 5.28
N LEU A 42 3.66 2.75 4.92
CA LEU A 42 2.68 3.22 5.91
C LEU A 42 2.22 2.09 6.83
N PHE A 43 1.88 0.92 6.30
CA PHE A 43 1.48 -0.23 7.12
C PHE A 43 2.59 -0.69 8.05
N ASP A 44 3.83 -0.75 7.58
CA ASP A 44 4.99 -1.13 8.40
C ASP A 44 5.21 -0.12 9.54
N SER A 45 5.08 1.18 9.24
CA SER A 45 5.16 2.23 10.26
C SER A 45 4.05 2.12 11.31
N ILE A 46 2.81 1.87 10.89
CA ILE A 46 1.66 1.72 11.80
C ILE A 46 1.83 0.48 12.69
N LYS A 47 2.34 -0.63 12.16
CA LYS A 47 2.62 -1.86 12.93
C LYS A 47 3.64 -1.61 14.03
N VAL A 48 4.71 -0.85 13.74
CA VAL A 48 5.72 -0.49 14.75
C VAL A 48 5.10 0.35 15.86
N ILE A 49 4.24 1.31 15.53
CA ILE A 49 3.54 2.12 16.54
C ILE A 49 2.60 1.24 17.39
N ALA A 50 1.85 0.34 16.74
CA ALA A 50 0.96 -0.58 17.45
C ALA A 50 1.71 -1.52 18.39
N TYR A 51 2.90 -1.97 18.00
CA TYR A 51 3.78 -2.79 18.83
C TYR A 51 4.32 -2.00 20.02
N GLN A 52 4.76 -0.75 19.80
CA GLN A 52 5.24 0.11 20.87
C GLN A 52 4.13 0.40 21.90
N ASP A 53 2.92 0.71 21.44
CA ASP A 53 1.77 0.96 22.32
C ASP A 53 1.39 -0.29 23.12
N TYR A 54 1.52 -1.47 22.52
CA TYR A 54 1.42 -2.74 23.26
C TYR A 54 2.49 -2.85 24.33
N GLU A 55 3.78 -2.68 24.00
CA GLU A 55 4.89 -2.80 24.96
C GLU A 55 4.75 -1.83 26.14
N ASP A 56 4.30 -0.60 25.88
CA ASP A 56 4.07 0.42 26.91
C ASP A 56 2.90 0.05 27.85
N ASN A 57 1.93 -0.71 27.35
CA ASN A 57 0.70 -1.07 28.07
C ASN A 57 0.58 -2.56 28.43
N ARG A 58 1.58 -3.39 28.11
CA ARG A 58 1.48 -4.88 28.20
C ARG A 58 1.15 -5.41 29.59
N TYR A 59 1.49 -4.66 30.62
CA TYR A 59 1.21 -5.01 32.02
C TYR A 59 -0.15 -4.54 32.54
N LYS A 60 -0.88 -3.74 31.74
CA LYS A 60 -2.17 -3.13 32.12
C LYS A 60 -3.33 -3.75 31.36
N THR A 61 -3.18 -3.96 30.05
CA THR A 61 -4.24 -4.49 29.19
C THR A 61 -3.68 -5.49 28.18
N SER A 62 -4.47 -6.53 27.89
CA SER A 62 -4.15 -7.53 26.85
C SER A 62 -4.56 -7.08 25.45
N SER A 63 -5.25 -5.94 25.33
CA SER A 63 -5.67 -5.38 24.05
C SER A 63 -5.70 -3.86 24.11
N GLY A 64 -5.65 -3.25 22.93
CA GLY A 64 -5.72 -1.80 22.75
C GLY A 64 -5.91 -1.42 21.30
N SER A 65 -6.28 -0.16 21.08
CA SER A 65 -6.49 0.38 19.74
C SER A 65 -6.29 1.88 19.73
N GLY A 66 -5.81 2.39 18.61
CA GLY A 66 -5.59 3.81 18.41
C GLY A 66 -5.86 4.23 16.97
N THR A 67 -6.01 5.54 16.78
CA THR A 67 -6.13 6.15 15.47
C THR A 67 -5.02 7.18 15.30
N LEU A 68 -4.47 7.24 14.10
CA LEU A 68 -3.34 8.11 13.75
C LEU A 68 -3.71 8.86 12.47
N SER A 69 -3.47 10.16 12.44
CA SER A 69 -3.58 10.92 11.20
C SER A 69 -2.19 11.01 10.57
N LEU A 70 -1.98 10.30 9.46
CA LEU A 70 -0.71 10.25 8.75
C LEU A 70 -0.90 10.81 7.34
N SER A 71 -0.28 11.94 7.04
CA SER A 71 -0.30 12.57 5.71
C SER A 71 -1.71 12.78 5.13
N GLY A 72 -2.68 13.16 5.97
CA GLY A 72 -4.07 13.39 5.57
C GLY A 72 -4.90 12.11 5.40
N LEU A 73 -4.35 10.93 5.71
CA LEU A 73 -5.07 9.67 5.77
C LEU A 73 -5.33 9.30 7.24
N ASN A 74 -6.53 8.77 7.50
CA ASN A 74 -6.89 8.25 8.82
C ASN A 74 -6.45 6.80 8.92
N ALA A 75 -5.30 6.59 9.56
CA ALA A 75 -4.81 5.27 9.93
C ALA A 75 -5.41 4.84 11.28
N PHE A 76 -5.52 3.54 11.47
CA PHE A 76 -5.93 2.93 12.73
C PHE A 76 -5.14 1.67 12.98
N TYR A 77 -4.98 1.34 14.25
CA TYR A 77 -4.38 0.09 14.66
C TYR A 77 -5.13 -0.51 15.83
N SER A 78 -4.99 -1.81 15.99
CA SER A 78 -5.39 -2.53 17.18
C SER A 78 -4.40 -3.65 17.46
N TYR A 79 -4.19 -3.95 18.73
CA TYR A 79 -3.40 -5.08 19.17
C TYR A 79 -4.20 -5.94 20.15
N GLU A 80 -3.98 -7.24 20.09
CA GLU A 80 -4.60 -8.21 20.99
C GLU A 80 -3.64 -9.36 21.27
N LEU A 81 -3.40 -9.64 22.54
CA LEU A 81 -2.63 -10.79 22.98
C LEU A 81 -3.56 -12.00 23.12
N THR A 82 -3.30 -13.07 22.38
CA THR A 82 -4.09 -14.30 22.50
C THR A 82 -3.72 -15.11 23.73
N PRO A 83 -4.60 -16.04 24.15
CA PRO A 83 -4.31 -16.95 25.26
C PRO A 83 -3.03 -17.79 25.08
N GLN A 84 -2.57 -18.01 23.84
CA GLN A 84 -1.31 -18.71 23.56
C GLN A 84 -0.07 -17.82 23.59
N LYS A 85 -0.16 -16.58 24.08
CA LYS A 85 0.91 -15.57 24.02
C LYS A 85 1.36 -15.30 22.58
N ASN A 86 0.42 -15.09 21.67
CA ASN A 86 0.74 -14.51 20.36
C ASN A 86 0.14 -13.11 20.30
N LEU A 87 0.91 -12.14 19.82
CA LEU A 87 0.46 -10.77 19.64
C LEU A 87 -0.09 -10.59 18.23
N TYR A 88 -1.39 -10.34 18.14
CA TYR A 88 -2.08 -10.03 16.90
C TYR A 88 -2.11 -8.52 16.73
N LEU A 89 -1.39 -8.02 15.73
CA LEU A 89 -1.44 -6.62 15.33
C LEU A 89 -2.29 -6.48 14.07
N LYS A 90 -3.23 -5.55 14.10
CA LYS A 90 -4.01 -5.15 12.94
C LYS A 90 -3.74 -3.68 12.68
N ALA A 91 -3.31 -3.38 11.46
CA ALA A 91 -3.11 -2.02 10.98
C ALA A 91 -4.08 -1.76 9.82
N GLY A 92 -4.58 -0.53 9.73
CA GLY A 92 -5.57 -0.15 8.74
C GLY A 92 -5.45 1.30 8.30
N ILE A 93 -5.86 1.59 7.07
CA ILE A 93 -5.93 2.93 6.51
C ILE A 93 -7.33 3.11 5.93
N LYS A 94 -8.04 4.17 6.32
CA LYS A 94 -9.32 4.57 5.71
C LYS A 94 -9.05 5.55 4.57
N LYS A 95 -9.43 5.16 3.35
CA LYS A 95 -9.40 6.00 2.14
C LYS A 95 -10.80 6.02 1.52
N ASN A 96 -11.40 7.20 1.41
CA ASN A 96 -12.71 7.41 0.77
C ASN A 96 -13.84 6.48 1.28
N GLY A 97 -13.93 6.26 2.60
CA GLY A 97 -14.95 5.40 3.20
C GLY A 97 -14.64 3.90 3.17
N HIS A 98 -13.60 3.46 2.45
CA HIS A 98 -13.12 2.08 2.45
C HIS A 98 -11.91 1.92 3.38
N ALA A 99 -11.93 0.88 4.21
CA ALA A 99 -10.82 0.54 5.08
C ALA A 99 -9.98 -0.58 4.44
N ILE A 100 -8.71 -0.30 4.18
CA ILE A 100 -7.72 -1.31 3.79
C ILE A 100 -7.01 -1.75 5.06
N THR A 101 -6.97 -3.05 5.34
CA THR A 101 -6.37 -3.60 6.57
C THR A 101 -5.34 -4.66 6.27
N GLU A 102 -4.24 -4.64 7.01
CA GLU A 102 -3.28 -5.73 7.09
C GLU A 102 -3.20 -6.27 8.52
N ASN A 103 -3.11 -7.59 8.64
CA ASN A 103 -2.94 -8.28 9.90
C ASN A 103 -1.53 -8.88 9.97
N HIS A 104 -0.95 -8.89 11.16
CA HIS A 104 0.31 -9.55 11.43
C HIS A 104 0.26 -10.25 12.79
N ILE A 105 0.88 -11.42 12.88
CA ILE A 105 0.93 -12.22 14.11
C ILE A 105 2.39 -12.32 14.50
N PHE A 106 2.74 -11.80 15.67
CA PHE A 106 4.04 -12.01 16.29
C PHE A 106 3.91 -13.14 17.33
N PRO A 107 4.79 -14.15 17.32
CA PRO A 107 4.96 -14.98 18.51
C PRO A 107 5.56 -14.10 19.62
N ASP A 108 4.90 -14.01 20.77
CA ASP A 108 5.43 -13.28 21.93
C ASP A 108 6.56 -14.14 22.53
N GLN A 109 7.79 -13.63 22.52
CA GLN A 109 8.99 -14.33 23.01
C GLN A 109 9.24 -14.06 24.48
#